data_AF-A0A353RBM5-F1
#
_entry.id   AF-A0A353RBM5-F1
#
_cell.length_a   1.000
_cell.length_b   1.000
_cell.length_c   1.000
_cell.angle_alpha   90.00
_cell.angle_beta   90.00
_cell.angle_gamma   90.00
#
_symmetry.space_group_name_H-M   'P 1'
#
loop_
_entity.id
_entity.type
_entity.pdbx_description
1 polymer ?
#
loop_
_entity_poly.entity_id
_entity_poly.type
_entity_poly.pdbx_seq_one_letter_code
_entity_poly.pdbx_strand_id
1 'polypeptide(L)' 'MQKNGNAIIHKYTLNGYHIVLDTNSGAVHLFGEAPFAMLDYLDGTVSEEPPEAFFHSEYLRIFGL' A
#
# COMPACT_ATOMS: atom_id res chain seq x y z
N MET A 1 1.54 -8.21 7.28
CA MET A 1 2.25 -7.42 8.30
C MET A 1 3.62 -7.10 7.71
N GLN A 2 3.84 -5.86 7.28
CA GLN A 2 5.15 -5.41 6.85
C GLN A 2 5.82 -4.75 8.06
N LYS A 3 7.06 -5.14 8.38
CA LYS A 3 7.81 -4.67 9.54
C LYS A 3 9.00 -3.88 9.04
N ASN A 4 8.85 -2.57 8.97
CA ASN A 4 9.95 -1.70 8.62
C ASN A 4 10.11 -0.72 9.79
N GLY A 5 11.25 -0.80 10.50
CA GLY A 5 11.65 0.11 11.60
C GLY A 5 10.50 0.68 12.44
N ASN A 6 9.91 -0.12 13.34
CA ASN A 6 8.88 0.25 14.32
C ASN A 6 7.50 0.72 13.81
N ALA A 7 7.23 0.88 12.51
CA ALA A 7 5.86 1.12 12.02
C ALA A 7 5.16 -0.20 11.66
N ILE A 8 4.11 -0.55 12.42
CA ILE A 8 3.25 -1.69 12.10
C ILE A 8 2.00 -1.13 11.41
N ILE A 9 1.90 -1.36 10.11
CA ILE A 9 0.72 -1.01 9.31
C ILE A 9 -0.03 -2.30 9.00
N HIS A 10 -1.32 -2.35 9.34
CA HIS A 10 -2.19 -3.48 9.09
C HIS A 10 -3.19 -3.13 8.00
N LYS A 11 -3.13 -3.84 6.86
CA LYS A 11 -4.02 -3.62 5.72
C LYS A 11 -4.93 -4.83 5.51
N TYR A 12 -6.22 -4.61 5.28
CA TYR A 12 -7.20 -5.66 5.01
C TYR A 12 -8.39 -5.13 4.21
N THR A 13 -9.12 -6.04 3.55
CA THR A 13 -10.35 -5.70 2.83
C THR A 13 -11.55 -6.22 3.60
N LEU A 14 -12.53 -5.37 3.84
CA LEU A 14 -13.79 -5.72 4.52
C LEU A 14 -14.96 -5.09 3.76
N ASN A 15 -15.92 -5.91 3.34
CA ASN A 15 -17.10 -5.47 2.59
C ASN A 15 -16.77 -4.60 1.36
N GLY A 16 -15.67 -4.91 0.66
CA GLY A 16 -15.21 -4.15 -0.51
C GLY A 16 -14.45 -2.86 -0.20
N TYR A 17 -14.27 -2.52 1.07
CA TYR A 17 -13.45 -1.37 1.48
C TYR A 17 -12.02 -1.82 1.77
N HIS A 18 -11.06 -1.10 1.19
CA HIS A 18 -9.64 -1.27 1.47
C HIS A 18 -9.25 -0.43 2.68
N ILE A 19 -9.00 -1.10 3.81
CA ILE A 19 -8.76 -0.47 5.11
C ILE A 19 -7.29 -0.61 5.47
N VAL A 20 -6.69 0.50 5.89
CA VAL A 20 -5.30 0.57 6.36
C VAL A 20 -5.30 1.16 7.77
N LEU A 21 -4.80 0.39 8.73
CA LEU A 21 -4.64 0.77 10.14
C LEU A 21 -3.16 1.01 10.44
N ASP A 22 -2.83 2.23 10.84
CA ASP A 22 -1.56 2.55 11.49
C ASP A 22 -1.68 2.19 12.98
N THR A 23 -1.00 1.13 13.43
CA THR A 23 -1.12 0.69 14.83
C THR A 23 -0.31 1.53 15.81
N ASN A 24 0.55 2.43 15.33
CA ASN A 24 1.31 3.31 16.21
C ASN A 24 0.48 4.53 16.62
N SER A 25 -0.30 5.09 15.69
CA SER A 25 -1.15 6.25 15.95
C SER A 25 -2.63 5.90 16.20
N GLY A 26 -3.07 4.73 15.74
CA GLY A 26 -4.49 4.35 15.70
C GLY A 26 -5.27 4.94 14.53
N ALA A 27 -4.60 5.62 13.58
CA ALA A 27 -5.25 6.18 12.40
C ALA A 27 -5.78 5.08 11.47
N VAL A 28 -6.99 5.31 10.95
CA VAL A 28 -7.65 4.41 9.99
C VAL A 28 -7.88 5.17 8.70
N HIS A 29 -7.40 4.61 7.60
CA HIS A 29 -7.54 5.19 6.27
C HIS A 29 -8.30 4.23 5.34
N LEU A 30 -9.14 4.82 4.48
CA LEU A 30 -9.77 4.11 3.37
C LEU A 30 -9.02 4.43 2.09
N PHE A 31 -8.68 3.39 1.34
CA PHE A 31 -7.90 3.50 0.12
C PHE A 31 -8.73 3.09 -1.11
N GLY A 32 -8.38 3.67 -2.26
CA GLY A 32 -8.73 3.08 -3.54
C GLY A 32 -7.86 1.85 -3.85
N GLU A 33 -8.22 1.09 -4.87
CA GLU A 33 -7.53 -0.16 -5.23
C GLU A 33 -6.03 0.04 -5.54
N ALA A 34 -5.69 1.01 -6.41
CA ALA A 34 -4.31 1.29 -6.81
C ALA A 34 -3.39 1.64 -5.63
N PRO A 35 -3.70 2.64 -4.78
CA PRO A 35 -2.82 2.97 -3.65
C PRO A 35 -2.81 1.87 -2.58
N PHE A 36 -3.85 1.03 -2.47
CA PHE A 36 -3.86 -0.12 -1.56
C PHE A 36 -2.90 -1.23 -2.01
N ALA A 37 -2.82 -1.47 -3.33
CA ALA A 37 -1.87 -2.40 -3.93
C ALA A 37 -0.42 -1.86 -3.84
N MET A 38 -0.21 -0.56 -4.01
CA MET A 38 1.11 0.09 -3.88
C MET A 38 1.79 -0.19 -2.53
N LEU A 39 1.00 -0.32 -1.46
CA LEU A 39 1.55 -0.60 -0.13
C LEU A 39 2.36 -1.90 -0.06
N ASP A 40 2.13 -2.88 -0.96
CA ASP A 40 2.90 -4.13 -0.99
C ASP A 40 4.35 -3.95 -1.48
N TYR A 41 4.66 -2.81 -2.08
CA TYR A 41 5.98 -2.49 -2.61
C TYR A 41 6.79 -1.57 -1.69
N LEU A 42 6.25 -1.21 -0.51
CA LEU A 42 6.92 -0.34 0.45
C LEU A 42 7.80 -1.15 1.42
N ASP A 43 9.11 -1.07 1.25
CA ASP A 43 10.10 -1.65 2.18
C ASP A 43 10.38 -0.77 3.41
N GLY A 44 9.61 0.29 3.58
CA GLY A 44 9.66 1.20 4.74
C GLY A 44 10.55 2.39 4.56
N THR A 45 11.11 2.53 3.37
CA THR A 45 11.54 3.81 2.85
C THR A 45 10.48 4.34 1.90
N VAL A 46 10.13 5.62 2.04
CA VAL A 46 9.34 6.31 1.02
C VAL A 46 10.36 6.93 0.07
N SER A 47 10.63 6.24 -1.04
CA SER A 47 11.41 6.78 -2.14
C SER A 47 10.58 7.87 -2.85
N GLU A 48 11.24 8.93 -3.34
CA GLU A 48 10.58 9.92 -4.21
C GLU A 48 10.17 9.29 -5.55
N GLU A 49 10.89 8.24 -5.97
CA GLU A 49 10.58 7.47 -7.17
C GLU A 49 9.75 6.22 -6.82
N PRO A 50 8.64 5.94 -7.55
CA PRO A 50 7.87 4.71 -7.38
C PRO A 50 8.73 3.46 -7.64
N PRO A 51 8.54 2.35 -6.90
CA PRO A 51 9.30 1.12 -7.12
C PRO A 51 9.14 0.60 -8.56
N GLU A 52 10.24 0.19 -9.21
CA GLU A 52 10.20 -0.25 -10.62
C GLU A 52 9.27 -1.46 -10.85
N ALA A 53 9.13 -2.33 -9.85
CA ALA A 53 8.21 -3.47 -9.86
C ALA A 53 6.73 -3.05 -9.93
N PHE A 54 6.39 -1.83 -9.50
CA PHE A 54 5.04 -1.29 -9.63
C PHE A 54 4.65 -1.11 -11.10
N PHE A 55 5.54 -0.54 -11.93
CA PHE A 55 5.33 -0.32 -13.37
C PHE A 55 5.15 -1.62 -14.16
N HIS A 56 5.73 -2.72 -13.68
CA HIS A 56 5.64 -4.03 -14.32
C HIS A 56 4.44 -4.86 -13.85
N SER A 57 3.68 -4.37 -12.87
CA SER A 57 2.49 -5.06 -12.39
C SER A 57 1.38 -5.01 -13.44
N GLU A 58 0.63 -6.11 -13.56
CA GLU A 58 -0.54 -6.22 -14.46
C GLU A 58 -1.60 -5.14 -14.21
N TYR A 59 -1.55 -4.49 -13.03
CA TYR A 59 -2.39 -3.37 -12.66
C TYR A 59 -2.15 -2.11 -13.52
N LEU A 60 -0.90 -1.72 -13.80
CA LEU A 60 -0.64 -0.52 -14.62
C LEU A 60 -0.82 -0.79 -16.11
N ARG A 61 -0.64 -2.03 -16.56
CA ARG A 61 -0.90 -2.45 -17.95
C ARG A 61 -2.35 -2.24 -18.37
N ILE A 62 -3.31 -2.43 -17.47
CA ILE A 62 -4.74 -2.24 -17.75
C ILE A 62 -5.10 -0.75 -17.88
N PHE A 63 -4.36 0.15 -17.22
CA PHE A 63 -4.61 1.60 -17.26
C PHE A 63 -3.78 2.35 -18.33
N GLY A 64 -2.92 1.67 -19.10
CA GLY A 64 -2.26 2.23 -20.28
C GLY A 64 -1.19 3.29 -20.00
N LEU A 65 -0.49 3.18 -18.86
CA LEU A 65 0.69 3.99 -18.51
C LEU A 65 1.98 3.19 -18.69
#